data_AF-A0A034W4I6-F1
#
_entry.id   AF-A0A034W4I6-F1
#
_cell.length_a   1.000
_cell.length_b   1.000
_cell.length_c   1.000
_cell.angle_alpha   90.00
_cell.angle_beta   90.00
_cell.angle_gamma   90.00
#
_symmetry.space_group_name_H-M   'P 1'
#
loop_
_entity.id
_entity.type
_entity.pdbx_description
1 polymer ?
#
loop_
_entity_poly.entity_id
_entity_poly.type
_entity_poly.pdbx_seq_one_letter_code
_entity_poly.pdbx_strand_id
1 'polypeptide(L)'
;MTSAGNFEPKISLETPLADYERLMEQHVQSENVEDDYTLENNYKKIATLARETVDKLLFEGSSITKEDQEKIAKFLNKIKEDACFFDPYSYNEWIIVVRDKLLKNNMIDFWRDHMVKKELGICWARDSDLYDDMEDPSPREFYNYAGCVAPFEQVDNSSLSNFLNVSTSAVLQTPIAPTNALNFEPVISLETPLADYERLMEENVQSENIRDDNLIESNYKKIAAAAQDIVWKLLFVPGSIKKEDQSKIAELLKKIKEDACFYDPFTYNDWIIGVRDELMKRNMIDFWREHIVEKELGPCWARDSDYFDDMEDPKPKEFYNYGGCEAPFAKENEK
;
A
#
# COMPACT_ATOMS: atom_id res chain seq x y z
N MET A 1 26.67 23.52 -24.59
CA MET A 1 25.44 22.74 -24.40
C MET A 1 25.68 21.82 -23.22
N THR A 2 25.16 22.19 -22.06
CA THR A 2 25.08 21.29 -20.90
C THR A 2 24.04 20.22 -21.23
N SER A 3 24.42 18.94 -21.12
CA SER A 3 23.51 17.81 -21.30
C SER A 3 22.25 18.01 -20.45
N ALA A 4 21.06 17.83 -21.02
CA ALA A 4 19.78 18.00 -20.35
C ALA A 4 19.63 17.12 -19.09
N GLY A 5 20.40 16.03 -18.97
CA GLY A 5 20.39 15.12 -17.82
C GLY A 5 21.43 15.40 -16.73
N ASN A 6 22.33 16.38 -16.91
CA ASN A 6 23.40 16.66 -15.95
C ASN A 6 23.22 18.03 -15.27
N PHE A 7 22.27 18.08 -14.35
CA PHE A 7 21.99 19.23 -13.48
C PHE A 7 21.81 18.76 -12.03
N GLU A 8 22.06 19.67 -11.09
CA GLU A 8 21.79 19.44 -9.66
C GLU A 8 20.52 20.22 -9.30
N PRO A 9 19.38 19.55 -9.02
CA PRO A 9 18.15 20.22 -8.66
C PRO A 9 18.30 20.95 -7.33
N LYS A 10 17.72 22.15 -7.23
CA LYS A 10 17.66 22.89 -5.96
C LYS A 10 16.30 23.54 -5.80
N ILE A 11 15.65 23.24 -4.69
CA ILE A 11 14.37 23.83 -4.25
C ILE A 11 14.64 24.49 -2.90
N SER A 12 14.42 25.81 -2.81
CA SER A 12 14.59 26.56 -1.56
C SER A 12 13.40 26.38 -0.62
N LEU A 13 13.60 26.61 0.68
CA LEU A 13 12.49 26.61 1.64
C LEU A 13 11.67 27.92 1.55
N GLU A 14 12.26 28.98 1.02
CA GLU A 14 11.65 30.30 0.91
C GLU A 14 10.66 30.41 -0.26
N THR A 15 11.02 29.85 -1.43
CA THR A 15 10.20 29.90 -2.65
C THR A 15 10.09 28.53 -3.34
N PRO A 16 9.64 27.48 -2.62
CA PRO A 16 9.72 26.10 -3.09
C PRO A 16 8.92 25.85 -4.38
N LEU A 17 7.70 26.39 -4.47
CA LEU A 17 6.85 26.23 -5.65
C LEU A 17 7.49 26.83 -6.91
N ALA A 18 7.97 28.08 -6.83
CA ALA A 18 8.57 28.75 -7.97
C ALA A 18 9.87 28.08 -8.43
N ASP A 19 10.68 27.57 -7.48
CA ASP A 19 11.89 26.82 -7.82
C ASP A 19 11.55 25.48 -8.50
N TYR A 20 10.54 24.77 -8.00
CA TYR A 20 10.07 23.52 -8.58
C TYR A 20 9.51 23.70 -9.99
N GLU A 21 8.62 24.68 -10.21
CA GLU A 21 8.04 24.97 -11.52
C GLU A 21 9.14 25.29 -12.54
N ARG A 22 10.14 26.09 -12.16
CA ARG A 22 11.29 26.39 -13.02
C ARG A 22 12.08 25.12 -13.38
N LEU A 23 12.29 24.20 -12.43
CA LEU A 23 13.00 22.95 -12.69
C LEU A 23 12.20 22.05 -13.66
N MET A 24 10.88 21.94 -13.46
CA MET A 24 10.00 21.18 -14.34
C MET A 24 10.02 21.74 -15.77
N GLU A 25 9.91 23.06 -15.93
CA GLU A 25 9.97 23.73 -17.23
C GLU A 25 11.32 23.51 -17.94
N GLN A 26 12.43 23.60 -17.20
CA GLN A 26 13.78 23.54 -17.78
C GLN A 26 14.27 22.12 -18.07
N HIS A 27 13.82 21.12 -17.32
CA HIS A 27 14.44 19.79 -17.31
C HIS A 27 13.47 18.63 -17.56
N VAL A 28 12.16 18.85 -17.56
CA VAL A 28 11.16 17.81 -17.85
C VAL A 28 10.32 18.20 -19.07
N GLN A 29 9.80 19.41 -19.09
CA GLN A 29 8.92 19.93 -20.14
C GLN A 29 9.68 20.66 -21.27
N SER A 30 11.02 20.67 -21.21
CA SER A 30 11.84 21.35 -22.21
C SER A 30 11.88 20.56 -23.51
N GLU A 31 11.80 21.27 -24.65
CA GLU A 31 11.99 20.70 -25.99
C GLU A 31 13.37 20.04 -26.19
N ASN A 32 14.34 20.29 -25.30
CA ASN A 32 15.67 19.68 -25.35
C ASN A 32 15.76 18.31 -24.64
N VAL A 33 14.66 17.81 -24.07
CA VAL A 33 14.57 16.46 -23.50
C VAL A 33 13.97 15.56 -24.58
N GLU A 34 14.83 14.84 -25.29
CA GLU A 34 14.44 14.12 -26.52
C GLU A 34 14.07 12.65 -26.28
N ASP A 35 14.36 12.09 -25.10
CA ASP A 35 14.12 10.69 -24.78
C ASP A 35 13.44 10.49 -23.42
N ASP A 36 12.55 9.49 -23.37
CA ASP A 36 11.73 9.16 -22.20
C ASP A 36 12.58 8.81 -20.98
N TYR A 37 13.73 8.17 -21.18
CA TYR A 37 14.63 7.80 -20.07
C TYR A 37 15.24 9.03 -19.40
N THR A 38 15.66 10.03 -20.16
CA THR A 38 16.15 11.30 -19.62
C THR A 38 15.02 12.07 -18.92
N LEU A 39 13.83 12.10 -19.52
CA LEU A 39 12.63 12.74 -18.94
C LEU A 39 12.30 12.13 -17.58
N GLU A 40 12.15 10.81 -17.52
CA GLU A 40 11.78 10.07 -16.32
C GLU A 40 12.83 10.26 -15.20
N ASN A 41 14.12 10.17 -15.55
CA ASN A 41 15.19 10.40 -14.57
C ASN A 41 15.23 11.83 -14.05
N ASN A 42 15.00 12.82 -14.92
CA ASN A 42 14.95 14.22 -14.51
C ASN A 42 13.77 14.48 -13.59
N TYR A 43 12.59 13.97 -13.94
CA TYR A 43 11.39 14.05 -13.11
C TYR A 43 11.62 13.39 -11.74
N LYS A 44 12.11 12.14 -11.71
CA LYS A 44 12.37 11.41 -10.46
C LYS A 44 13.31 12.16 -9.51
N LYS A 45 14.36 12.78 -10.04
CA LYS A 45 15.29 13.63 -9.25
C LYS A 45 14.57 14.84 -8.66
N ILE A 46 13.82 15.59 -9.47
CA ILE A 46 13.10 16.80 -9.03
C ILE A 46 12.01 16.45 -8.02
N ALA A 47 11.21 15.42 -8.30
CA ALA A 47 10.12 14.97 -7.45
C ALA A 47 10.62 14.47 -6.09
N THR A 48 11.73 13.73 -6.05
CA THR A 48 12.36 13.30 -4.79
C THR A 48 12.75 14.51 -3.93
N LEU A 49 13.44 15.49 -4.52
CA LEU A 49 13.82 16.71 -3.81
C LEU A 49 12.60 17.54 -3.36
N ALA A 50 11.54 17.59 -4.17
CA ALA A 50 10.31 18.30 -3.84
C ALA A 50 9.60 17.68 -2.63
N ARG A 51 9.51 16.34 -2.58
CA ARG A 51 8.95 15.59 -1.45
C ARG A 51 9.77 15.78 -0.18
N GLU A 52 11.10 15.71 -0.26
CA GLU A 52 11.98 16.03 0.87
C GLU A 52 11.79 17.48 1.36
N THR A 53 11.57 18.41 0.44
CA THR A 53 11.33 19.82 0.75
C THR A 53 10.01 20.01 1.50
N VAL A 54 8.94 19.32 1.08
CA VAL A 54 7.67 19.29 1.81
C VAL A 54 7.86 18.73 3.22
N ASP A 55 8.59 17.62 3.37
CA ASP A 55 8.89 17.03 4.68
C ASP A 55 9.61 18.02 5.60
N LYS A 56 10.62 18.73 5.10
CA LYS A 56 11.35 19.77 5.86
C LYS A 56 10.43 20.92 6.28
N LEU A 57 9.61 21.42 5.35
CA LEU A 57 8.69 22.53 5.60
C LEU A 57 7.62 22.18 6.63
N LEU A 58 7.12 20.94 6.63
CA LEU A 58 6.08 20.50 7.55
C LEU A 58 6.61 20.08 8.92
N PHE A 59 7.78 19.42 8.97
CA PHE A 59 8.18 18.66 10.16
C PHE A 59 9.50 19.08 10.80
N GLU A 60 10.35 19.85 10.12
CA GLU A 60 11.68 20.22 10.64
C GLU A 60 11.78 21.71 11.06
N GLY A 61 10.79 22.53 10.70
CA GLY A 61 10.71 23.95 11.07
C GLY A 61 10.20 24.21 12.49
N SER A 62 10.27 25.48 12.91
CA SER A 62 9.47 26.00 14.03
C SER A 62 7.97 25.96 13.69
N SER A 63 7.10 26.23 14.66
CA SER A 63 5.64 26.21 14.48
C SER A 63 5.21 26.91 13.17
N ILE A 64 4.63 26.15 12.24
CA ILE A 64 4.18 26.65 10.94
C ILE A 64 2.95 27.55 11.09
N THR A 65 2.99 28.73 10.47
CA THR A 65 1.84 29.64 10.48
C THR A 65 0.78 29.19 9.48
N LYS A 66 -0.46 29.70 9.58
CA LYS A 66 -1.50 29.41 8.58
C LYS A 66 -1.11 29.85 7.16
N GLU A 67 -0.34 30.92 7.04
CA GLU A 67 0.16 31.39 5.73
C GLU A 67 1.18 30.39 5.15
N ASP A 68 2.07 29.85 5.99
CA ASP A 68 3.03 28.83 5.58
C ASP A 68 2.32 27.53 5.19
N GLN A 69 1.31 27.11 5.95
CA GLN A 69 0.48 25.96 5.62
C GLN A 69 -0.17 26.09 4.24
N GLU A 70 -0.71 27.26 3.92
CA GLU A 70 -1.32 27.52 2.60
C GLU A 70 -0.28 27.48 1.47
N LYS A 71 0.94 28.03 1.69
CA LYS A 71 2.05 27.96 0.72
C LYS A 71 2.51 26.52 0.50
N ILE A 72 2.67 25.74 1.58
CA ILE A 72 3.04 24.33 1.52
C ILE A 72 1.97 23.53 0.78
N ALA A 73 0.69 23.77 1.07
CA ALA A 73 -0.41 23.09 0.40
C ALA A 73 -0.45 23.39 -1.11
N LYS A 74 -0.18 24.63 -1.52
CA LYS A 74 -0.06 24.99 -2.95
C LYS A 74 1.12 24.28 -3.62
N PHE A 75 2.25 24.22 -2.95
CA PHE A 75 3.42 23.48 -3.44
C PHE A 75 3.11 21.99 -3.59
N LEU A 76 2.53 21.37 -2.55
CA LEU A 76 2.11 19.97 -2.56
C LEU A 76 1.08 19.66 -3.65
N ASN A 77 0.11 20.56 -3.88
CA ASN A 77 -0.86 20.42 -4.97
C ASN A 77 -0.16 20.35 -6.33
N LYS A 78 0.81 21.22 -6.57
CA LYS A 78 1.54 21.21 -7.84
C LYS A 78 2.37 19.93 -8.02
N ILE A 79 3.02 19.45 -6.95
CA ILE A 79 3.72 18.15 -6.96
C ILE A 79 2.74 17.03 -7.31
N LYS A 80 1.54 17.03 -6.70
CA LYS A 80 0.51 16.03 -6.97
C LYS A 80 0.07 16.04 -8.43
N GLU A 81 -0.29 17.22 -8.95
CA GLU A 81 -0.73 17.37 -10.34
C GLU A 81 0.27 16.76 -11.33
N ASP A 82 1.56 17.05 -11.14
CA ASP A 82 2.59 16.50 -12.02
C ASP A 82 2.83 15.00 -11.75
N ALA A 83 2.77 14.56 -10.48
CA ALA A 83 2.93 13.15 -10.14
C ALA A 83 1.83 12.26 -10.70
N CYS A 84 0.58 12.73 -10.68
CA CYS A 84 -0.55 12.02 -11.26
C CYS A 84 -0.38 11.76 -12.76
N PHE A 85 0.51 12.50 -13.45
CA PHE A 85 0.86 12.25 -14.85
C PHE A 85 2.15 11.44 -15.01
N PHE A 86 3.21 11.76 -14.25
CA PHE A 86 4.55 11.20 -14.49
C PHE A 86 4.86 9.94 -13.64
N ASP A 87 4.45 9.89 -12.37
CA ASP A 87 4.78 8.81 -11.44
C ASP A 87 3.85 8.85 -10.21
N PRO A 88 2.59 8.40 -10.37
CA PRO A 88 1.62 8.42 -9.28
C PRO A 88 2.00 7.43 -8.18
N TYR A 89 2.68 6.32 -8.51
CA TYR A 89 3.06 5.27 -7.56
C TYR A 89 3.98 5.80 -6.47
N SER A 90 5.11 6.43 -6.83
CA SER A 90 6.04 7.00 -5.86
C SER A 90 5.41 8.10 -5.00
N TYR A 91 4.47 8.87 -5.56
CA TYR A 91 3.73 9.88 -4.82
C TYR A 91 2.74 9.25 -3.83
N ASN A 92 2.00 8.24 -4.26
CA ASN A 92 0.99 7.53 -3.47
C ASN A 92 1.61 6.85 -2.24
N GLU A 93 2.77 6.21 -2.39
CA GLU A 93 3.50 5.64 -1.26
C GLU A 93 3.95 6.72 -0.27
N TRP A 94 4.54 7.81 -0.77
CA TRP A 94 5.05 8.87 0.08
C TRP A 94 3.94 9.66 0.80
N ILE A 95 2.82 9.94 0.14
CA ILE A 95 1.74 10.76 0.70
C ILE A 95 1.05 10.06 1.88
N ILE A 96 1.06 8.72 1.91
CA ILE A 96 0.63 7.91 3.05
C ILE A 96 1.54 8.18 4.26
N VAL A 97 2.86 8.22 4.06
CA VAL A 97 3.82 8.55 5.12
C VAL A 97 3.61 9.98 5.64
N VAL A 98 3.32 10.94 4.76
CA VAL A 98 3.00 12.32 5.16
C VAL A 98 1.73 12.37 5.99
N ARG A 99 0.65 11.69 5.59
CA ARG A 99 -0.59 11.57 6.39
C ARG A 99 -0.27 11.07 7.80
N ASP A 100 0.47 9.97 7.91
CA ASP A 100 0.75 9.35 9.20
C ASP A 100 1.59 10.26 10.10
N LYS A 101 2.57 10.98 9.54
CA LYS A 101 3.34 12.00 10.26
C LYS A 101 2.46 13.16 10.73
N LEU A 102 1.57 13.68 9.88
CA LEU A 102 0.64 14.75 10.25
C LEU A 102 -0.26 14.35 11.42
N LEU A 103 -0.86 13.16 11.34
CA LEU A 103 -1.74 12.63 12.40
C LEU A 103 -0.98 12.37 13.70
N LYS A 104 0.21 11.76 13.62
CA LYS A 104 1.08 11.49 14.77
C LYS A 104 1.54 12.76 15.49
N ASN A 105 1.82 13.83 14.74
CA ASN A 105 2.22 15.13 15.27
C ASN A 105 1.02 16.03 15.61
N ASN A 106 -0.21 15.51 15.58
CA ASN A 106 -1.45 16.23 15.88
C ASN A 106 -1.65 17.50 15.02
N MET A 107 -1.18 17.47 13.76
CA MET A 107 -1.32 18.55 12.79
C MET A 107 -2.69 18.49 12.09
N ILE A 108 -3.76 18.44 12.91
CA ILE A 108 -5.12 18.14 12.45
C ILE A 108 -5.69 19.26 11.56
N ASP A 109 -5.33 20.51 11.80
CA ASP A 109 -5.78 21.64 10.96
C ASP A 109 -5.24 21.49 9.53
N PHE A 110 -3.96 21.15 9.36
CA PHE A 110 -3.37 20.91 8.04
C PHE A 110 -4.01 19.70 7.36
N TRP A 111 -4.24 18.61 8.11
CA TRP A 111 -4.94 17.43 7.61
C TRP A 111 -6.33 17.78 7.07
N ARG A 112 -7.14 18.49 7.86
CA ARG A 112 -8.52 18.83 7.50
C ARG A 112 -8.60 19.85 6.37
N ASP A 113 -7.92 20.98 6.52
CA ASP A 113 -8.10 22.16 5.68
C ASP A 113 -7.32 22.10 4.38
N HIS A 114 -6.29 21.25 4.31
CA HIS A 114 -5.44 21.12 3.14
C HIS A 114 -5.43 19.71 2.56
N MET A 115 -5.07 18.68 3.33
CA MET A 115 -5.00 17.32 2.79
C MET A 115 -6.38 16.81 2.33
N VAL A 116 -7.37 16.85 3.22
CA VAL A 116 -8.73 16.37 2.94
C VAL A 116 -9.44 17.35 2.02
N LYS A 117 -9.65 18.60 2.45
CA LYS A 117 -10.50 19.56 1.72
C LYS A 117 -10.02 19.88 0.31
N LYS A 118 -8.70 19.90 0.06
CA LYS A 118 -8.12 20.14 -1.28
C LYS A 118 -7.75 18.84 -1.99
N GLU A 119 -8.09 17.69 -1.40
CA GLU A 119 -7.92 16.37 -2.00
C GLU A 119 -6.47 16.07 -2.38
N LEU A 120 -5.50 16.51 -1.57
CA LEU A 120 -4.05 16.33 -1.79
C LEU A 120 -3.56 14.92 -1.38
N GLY A 121 -4.43 13.92 -1.53
CA GLY A 121 -4.15 12.54 -1.21
C GLY A 121 -3.71 11.77 -2.45
N ILE A 122 -3.92 10.47 -2.42
CA ILE A 122 -3.56 9.51 -3.47
C ILE A 122 -4.11 9.97 -4.85
N CYS A 123 -3.25 9.91 -5.87
CA CYS A 123 -3.64 10.01 -7.29
C CYS A 123 -4.48 8.79 -7.68
N TRP A 124 -5.59 9.03 -8.38
CA TRP A 124 -6.53 8.01 -8.85
C TRP A 124 -7.28 8.50 -10.09
N ALA A 125 -8.22 7.72 -10.60
CA ALA A 125 -8.87 7.96 -11.89
C ALA A 125 -9.52 9.35 -12.08
N ARG A 126 -9.81 10.06 -10.99
CA ARG A 126 -10.36 11.41 -11.06
C ARG A 126 -9.33 12.48 -11.43
N ASP A 127 -8.04 12.24 -11.18
CA ASP A 127 -6.95 13.20 -11.37
C ASP A 127 -5.74 12.64 -12.14
N SER A 128 -5.80 11.38 -12.56
CA SER A 128 -4.77 10.71 -13.35
C SER A 128 -5.43 9.80 -14.39
N ASP A 129 -4.92 9.85 -15.62
CA ASP A 129 -5.32 8.99 -16.74
C ASP A 129 -4.65 7.61 -16.71
N LEU A 130 -3.76 7.38 -15.75
CA LEU A 130 -3.15 6.07 -15.47
C LEU A 130 -4.07 5.14 -14.68
N TYR A 131 -5.24 5.63 -14.26
CA TYR A 131 -6.25 4.87 -13.54
C TYR A 131 -7.61 5.04 -14.22
N ASP A 132 -8.45 4.01 -14.13
CA ASP A 132 -9.81 4.00 -14.68
C ASP A 132 -10.83 4.08 -13.55
N ASP A 133 -11.82 4.97 -13.64
CA ASP A 133 -12.78 5.21 -12.55
C ASP A 133 -13.83 4.08 -12.42
N MET A 134 -13.87 3.17 -13.39
CA MET A 134 -14.65 1.95 -13.39
C MET A 134 -13.87 0.74 -12.88
N GLU A 135 -12.54 0.71 -13.03
CA GLU A 135 -11.70 -0.45 -12.69
C GLU A 135 -10.89 -0.23 -11.39
N ASP A 136 -10.39 0.99 -11.14
CA ASP A 136 -9.54 1.30 -10.01
C ASP A 136 -10.31 1.87 -8.81
N PRO A 137 -10.05 1.38 -7.58
CA PRO A 137 -10.76 1.85 -6.40
C PRO A 137 -10.38 3.29 -6.05
N SER A 138 -11.39 4.10 -5.76
CA SER A 138 -11.19 5.44 -5.20
C SER A 138 -10.48 5.37 -3.83
N PRO A 139 -9.55 6.29 -3.51
CA PRO A 139 -8.71 6.22 -2.31
C PRO A 139 -9.43 6.72 -1.04
N ARG A 140 -10.62 6.21 -0.77
CA ARG A 140 -11.49 6.64 0.35
C ARG A 140 -10.79 6.49 1.70
N GLU A 141 -10.17 5.33 1.91
CA GLU A 141 -9.49 4.96 3.15
C GLU A 141 -8.38 5.94 3.52
N PHE A 142 -7.72 6.54 2.52
CA PHE A 142 -6.70 7.56 2.78
C PHE A 142 -7.24 8.71 3.63
N TYR A 143 -8.48 9.15 3.38
CA TYR A 143 -9.09 10.32 4.01
C TYR A 143 -9.83 10.01 5.32
N ASN A 144 -10.07 8.73 5.64
CA ASN A 144 -10.92 8.28 6.76
C ASN A 144 -10.20 8.33 8.12
N TYR A 145 -9.57 9.46 8.43
CA TYR A 145 -8.82 9.69 9.67
C TYR A 145 -9.24 10.99 10.34
N ALA A 146 -9.10 11.02 11.68
CA ALA A 146 -9.43 12.20 12.51
C ALA A 146 -10.88 12.72 12.31
N GLY A 147 -11.83 11.84 12.02
CA GLY A 147 -13.24 12.16 11.79
C GLY A 147 -13.53 12.80 10.43
N CYS A 148 -12.58 12.74 9.49
CA CYS A 148 -12.76 13.14 8.10
C CYS A 148 -13.25 11.97 7.25
N VAL A 149 -13.80 12.33 6.09
CA VAL A 149 -14.15 11.41 5.00
C VAL A 149 -13.67 12.02 3.68
N ALA A 150 -13.53 11.20 2.65
CA ALA A 150 -13.16 11.67 1.33
C ALA A 150 -14.20 12.68 0.79
N PRO A 151 -13.78 13.87 0.29
CA PRO A 151 -14.74 14.88 -0.16
C PRO A 151 -15.60 14.43 -1.34
N PHE A 152 -15.08 13.55 -2.20
CA PHE A 152 -15.81 12.97 -3.32
C PHE A 152 -16.91 11.96 -2.92
N GLU A 153 -17.09 11.66 -1.63
CA GLU A 153 -18.23 10.86 -1.13
C GLU A 153 -19.45 11.71 -0.71
N GLN A 154 -19.33 13.05 -0.66
CA GLN A 154 -20.46 13.89 -0.26
C GLN A 154 -21.52 13.93 -1.36
N VAL A 155 -22.41 12.95 -1.36
CA VAL A 155 -23.74 13.06 -1.97
C VAL A 155 -24.48 14.18 -1.23
N ASP A 156 -24.98 15.16 -1.97
CA ASP A 156 -25.76 16.29 -1.46
C ASP A 156 -26.86 15.82 -0.49
N ASN A 157 -26.62 15.97 0.81
CA ASN A 157 -27.57 15.58 1.87
C ASN A 157 -28.79 16.53 1.97
N SER A 158 -29.02 17.37 0.97
CA SER A 158 -30.21 18.22 0.87
C SER A 158 -31.51 17.43 0.63
N SER A 159 -31.42 16.13 0.30
CA SER A 159 -32.58 15.24 0.09
C SER A 159 -32.91 14.29 1.25
N LEU A 160 -32.08 14.20 2.29
CA LEU A 160 -32.29 13.24 3.40
C LEU A 160 -33.28 13.72 4.47
N SER A 161 -33.69 14.99 4.46
CA SER A 161 -34.72 15.51 5.38
C SER A 161 -36.14 15.05 5.03
N ASN A 162 -36.36 14.35 3.92
CA ASN A 162 -37.68 13.86 3.49
C ASN A 162 -37.93 12.36 3.76
N PHE A 163 -36.94 11.60 4.25
CA PHE A 163 -37.05 10.13 4.36
C PHE A 163 -37.28 9.58 5.77
N LEU A 164 -37.44 10.43 6.79
CA LEU A 164 -37.75 9.99 8.16
C LEU A 164 -39.25 9.83 8.45
N ASN A 165 -40.11 9.78 7.44
CA ASN A 165 -41.51 9.42 7.61
C ASN A 165 -41.92 8.42 6.53
N VAL A 166 -42.08 7.15 6.90
CA VAL A 166 -43.32 6.35 6.75
C VAL A 166 -43.02 4.86 6.98
N SER A 167 -43.90 4.27 7.77
CA SER A 167 -43.95 2.89 8.22
C SER A 167 -44.27 1.84 7.13
N THR A 168 -43.76 0.62 7.38
CA THR A 168 -44.33 -0.72 7.10
C THR A 168 -44.60 -1.21 5.66
N SER A 169 -43.93 -2.35 5.38
CA SER A 169 -44.39 -3.57 4.69
C SER A 169 -44.76 -3.52 3.21
N ALA A 170 -43.93 -4.16 2.37
CA ALA A 170 -44.35 -5.20 1.41
C ALA A 170 -43.14 -5.87 0.74
N VAL A 171 -43.16 -7.20 0.71
CA VAL A 171 -42.25 -8.09 -0.03
C VAL A 171 -42.61 -8.06 -1.52
N LEU A 172 -41.62 -7.87 -2.40
CA LEU A 172 -41.61 -8.42 -3.75
C LEU A 172 -40.16 -8.80 -4.12
N GLN A 173 -39.98 -10.08 -4.44
CA GLN A 173 -38.74 -10.68 -4.90
C GLN A 173 -38.52 -10.35 -6.39
N THR A 174 -37.31 -9.87 -6.70
CA THR A 174 -36.64 -10.02 -7.99
C THR A 174 -35.18 -10.41 -7.73
N PRO A 175 -34.50 -11.12 -8.65
CA PRO A 175 -33.22 -11.76 -8.37
C PRO A 175 -32.14 -10.70 -8.18
N ILE A 176 -31.64 -10.59 -6.96
CA ILE A 176 -30.45 -9.80 -6.64
C ILE A 176 -29.26 -10.61 -7.16
N ALA A 177 -28.66 -10.17 -8.27
CA ALA A 177 -27.25 -10.48 -8.50
C ALA A 177 -26.47 -9.84 -7.33
N PRO A 178 -25.57 -10.57 -6.65
CA PRO A 178 -24.99 -10.08 -5.41
C PRO A 178 -24.00 -8.95 -5.71
N THR A 179 -24.46 -7.71 -5.55
CA THR A 179 -23.66 -6.48 -5.40
C THR A 179 -22.86 -6.44 -4.10
N ASN A 180 -22.68 -7.58 -3.42
CA ASN A 180 -22.01 -7.68 -2.13
C ASN A 180 -20.47 -7.82 -2.23
N ALA A 181 -19.91 -8.07 -3.42
CA ALA A 181 -18.47 -8.29 -3.57
C ALA A 181 -17.62 -7.00 -3.51
N LEU A 182 -18.22 -5.82 -3.67
CA LEU A 182 -17.46 -4.55 -3.78
C LEU A 182 -17.25 -3.81 -2.45
N ASN A 183 -17.83 -4.27 -1.33
CA ASN A 183 -17.80 -3.58 -0.03
C ASN A 183 -17.69 -4.56 1.15
N PHE A 184 -16.84 -5.58 1.07
CA PHE A 184 -16.55 -6.41 2.25
C PHE A 184 -15.25 -5.95 2.94
N GLU A 185 -15.32 -5.82 4.26
CA GLU A 185 -14.15 -5.65 5.12
C GLU A 185 -13.65 -7.07 5.47
N PRO A 186 -12.39 -7.44 5.17
CA PRO A 186 -11.86 -8.75 5.48
C PRO A 186 -11.65 -8.89 7.00
N VAL A 187 -12.64 -9.45 7.69
CA VAL A 187 -12.54 -9.73 9.13
C VAL A 187 -12.00 -11.14 9.34
N ILE A 188 -10.77 -11.23 9.84
CA ILE A 188 -10.12 -12.47 10.27
C ILE A 188 -9.95 -12.41 11.79
N SER A 189 -10.55 -13.37 12.50
CA SER A 189 -10.48 -13.42 13.96
C SER A 189 -9.15 -13.96 14.46
N LEU A 190 -8.81 -13.70 15.73
CA LEU A 190 -7.64 -14.32 16.36
C LEU A 190 -7.91 -15.76 16.80
N GLU A 191 -9.18 -16.13 16.94
CA GLU A 191 -9.64 -17.43 17.43
C GLU A 191 -9.64 -18.50 16.34
N THR A 192 -10.13 -18.17 15.14
CA THR A 192 -10.23 -19.10 14.00
C THR A 192 -9.66 -18.51 12.71
N PRO A 193 -8.41 -18.00 12.73
CA PRO A 193 -7.87 -17.19 11.64
C PRO A 193 -7.77 -17.92 10.30
N LEU A 194 -7.39 -19.20 10.31
CA LEU A 194 -7.28 -20.00 9.08
C LEU A 194 -8.66 -20.22 8.43
N ALA A 195 -9.66 -20.61 9.21
CA ALA A 195 -11.00 -20.85 8.69
C ALA A 195 -11.64 -19.55 8.15
N ASP A 196 -11.40 -18.42 8.82
CA ASP A 196 -11.87 -17.12 8.33
C ASP A 196 -11.18 -16.73 7.02
N TYR A 197 -9.86 -16.93 6.93
CA TYR A 197 -9.09 -16.68 5.72
C TYR A 197 -9.58 -17.54 4.54
N GLU A 198 -9.68 -18.85 4.72
CA GLU A 198 -10.12 -19.78 3.67
C GLU A 198 -11.52 -19.44 3.16
N ARG A 199 -12.45 -19.15 4.08
CA ARG A 199 -13.81 -18.71 3.72
C ARG A 199 -13.78 -17.42 2.91
N LEU A 200 -12.99 -16.42 3.32
CA LEU A 200 -12.89 -15.15 2.58
C LEU A 200 -12.33 -15.36 1.18
N MET A 201 -11.29 -16.20 1.03
CA MET A 201 -10.71 -16.57 -0.26
C MET A 201 -11.73 -17.29 -1.15
N GLU A 202 -12.47 -18.27 -0.62
CA GLU A 202 -13.51 -18.99 -1.35
C GLU A 202 -14.63 -18.07 -1.83
N GLU A 203 -15.12 -17.19 -0.96
CA GLU A 203 -16.26 -16.31 -1.24
C GLU A 203 -15.91 -15.15 -2.18
N ASN A 204 -14.68 -14.60 -2.09
CA ASN A 204 -14.35 -13.31 -2.70
C ASN A 204 -13.21 -13.35 -3.72
N VAL A 205 -12.47 -14.45 -3.84
CA VAL A 205 -11.34 -14.57 -4.78
C VAL A 205 -11.55 -15.77 -5.71
N GLN A 206 -11.97 -16.92 -5.18
CA GLN A 206 -12.08 -18.19 -5.91
C GLN A 206 -13.51 -18.52 -6.36
N SER A 207 -14.46 -17.63 -6.09
CA SER A 207 -15.87 -17.81 -6.45
C SER A 207 -16.07 -17.76 -7.97
N GLU A 208 -16.74 -18.76 -8.55
CA GLU A 208 -17.04 -18.83 -9.99
C GLU A 208 -17.85 -17.64 -10.52
N ASN A 209 -18.47 -16.88 -9.61
CA ASN A 209 -19.24 -15.68 -9.93
C ASN A 209 -18.36 -14.43 -10.08
N ILE A 210 -17.08 -14.50 -9.72
CA ILE A 210 -16.11 -13.42 -9.83
C ILE A 210 -15.18 -13.80 -10.99
N ARG A 211 -15.23 -13.01 -12.06
CA ARG A 211 -14.48 -13.26 -13.32
C ARG A 211 -13.63 -12.07 -13.74
N ASP A 212 -13.69 -11.01 -12.95
CA ASP A 212 -12.93 -9.80 -13.17
C ASP A 212 -11.60 -9.97 -12.43
N ASP A 213 -10.51 -10.11 -13.20
CA ASP A 213 -9.18 -10.35 -12.68
C ASP A 213 -8.72 -9.22 -11.75
N ASN A 214 -9.10 -7.97 -12.02
CA ASN A 214 -8.78 -6.81 -11.17
C ASN A 214 -9.51 -6.90 -9.83
N LEU A 215 -10.76 -7.36 -9.84
CA LEU A 215 -11.54 -7.58 -8.61
C LEU A 215 -10.98 -8.75 -7.79
N ILE A 216 -10.57 -9.84 -8.45
CA ILE A 216 -9.90 -10.99 -7.82
C ILE A 216 -8.61 -10.52 -7.13
N GLU A 217 -7.78 -9.75 -7.85
CA GLU A 217 -6.52 -9.20 -7.33
C GLU A 217 -6.76 -8.26 -6.15
N SER A 218 -7.70 -7.31 -6.28
CA SER A 218 -8.04 -6.35 -5.22
C SER A 218 -8.57 -7.04 -3.96
N ASN A 219 -9.49 -8.02 -4.13
CA ASN A 219 -10.04 -8.79 -3.01
C ASN A 219 -8.95 -9.64 -2.33
N TYR A 220 -8.09 -10.28 -3.13
CA TYR A 220 -6.95 -11.02 -2.62
C TYR A 220 -6.03 -10.12 -1.79
N LYS A 221 -5.63 -8.95 -2.31
CA LYS A 221 -4.76 -8.00 -1.61
C LYS A 221 -5.33 -7.55 -0.26
N LYS A 222 -6.63 -7.27 -0.19
CA LYS A 222 -7.32 -6.93 1.07
C LYS A 222 -7.27 -8.08 2.08
N ILE A 223 -7.62 -9.29 1.64
CA ILE A 223 -7.63 -10.48 2.50
C ILE A 223 -6.21 -10.81 2.98
N ALA A 224 -5.23 -10.76 2.07
CA ALA A 224 -3.83 -11.02 2.37
C ALA A 224 -3.28 -10.03 3.41
N ALA A 225 -3.53 -8.72 3.25
CA ALA A 225 -3.12 -7.71 4.21
C ALA A 225 -3.72 -7.93 5.61
N ALA A 226 -5.03 -8.25 5.68
CA ALA A 226 -5.68 -8.59 6.94
C ALA A 226 -5.09 -9.86 7.57
N ALA A 227 -4.80 -10.88 6.78
CA ALA A 227 -4.24 -12.14 7.24
C ALA A 227 -2.80 -11.95 7.77
N GLN A 228 -1.98 -11.17 7.07
CA GLN A 228 -0.62 -10.79 7.47
C GLN A 228 -0.61 -10.01 8.79
N ASP A 229 -1.54 -9.06 8.98
CA ASP A 229 -1.70 -8.33 10.24
C ASP A 229 -2.12 -9.28 11.39
N ILE A 230 -2.99 -10.26 11.12
CA ILE A 230 -3.34 -11.28 12.10
C ILE A 230 -2.16 -12.19 12.45
N VAL A 231 -1.37 -12.65 11.47
CA VAL A 231 -0.12 -13.39 11.74
C VAL A 231 0.81 -12.54 12.62
N TRP A 232 0.99 -11.26 12.31
CA TRP A 232 1.83 -10.36 13.09
C TRP A 232 1.34 -10.22 14.54
N LYS A 233 0.03 -10.02 14.73
CA LYS A 233 -0.59 -9.93 16.06
C LYS A 233 -0.42 -11.22 16.84
N LEU A 234 -0.67 -12.37 16.22
CA LEU A 234 -0.50 -13.67 16.85
C LEU A 234 0.97 -13.89 17.24
N LEU A 235 1.93 -13.52 16.40
CA LEU A 235 3.36 -13.73 16.66
C LEU A 235 3.97 -12.76 17.67
N PHE A 236 3.57 -11.50 17.66
CA PHE A 236 4.38 -10.43 18.26
C PHE A 236 3.66 -9.56 19.27
N VAL A 237 2.33 -9.63 19.38
CA VAL A 237 1.63 -8.92 20.46
C VAL A 237 1.85 -9.65 21.78
N PRO A 238 2.20 -8.96 22.88
CA PRO A 238 2.40 -9.62 24.16
C PRO A 238 1.16 -10.37 24.64
N GLY A 239 1.31 -11.65 24.96
CA GLY A 239 0.23 -12.48 25.51
C GLY A 239 -0.62 -13.25 24.47
N SER A 240 -0.34 -13.12 23.17
CA SER A 240 -1.08 -13.84 22.10
C SER A 240 -0.51 -15.24 21.77
N ILE A 241 0.78 -15.52 22.00
CA ILE A 241 1.34 -16.86 21.76
C ILE A 241 1.21 -17.76 22.99
N LYS A 242 0.60 -18.94 22.76
CA LYS A 242 0.91 -20.17 23.49
C LYS A 242 1.66 -21.11 22.55
N LYS A 243 2.53 -21.97 23.10
CA LYS A 243 3.32 -22.93 22.30
C LYS A 243 2.43 -23.88 21.47
N GLU A 244 1.24 -24.19 21.98
CA GLU A 244 0.21 -24.99 21.29
C GLU A 244 -0.44 -24.29 20.07
N ASP A 245 -0.33 -22.97 19.96
CA ASP A 245 -0.91 -22.19 18.87
C ASP A 245 0.10 -21.87 17.75
N GLN A 246 1.40 -22.12 17.98
CA GLN A 246 2.45 -21.87 16.97
C GLN A 246 2.25 -22.68 15.69
N SER A 247 1.83 -23.95 15.82
CA SER A 247 1.51 -24.79 14.65
C SER A 247 0.34 -24.22 13.83
N LYS A 248 -0.69 -23.66 14.50
CA LYS A 248 -1.85 -23.06 13.81
C LYS A 248 -1.47 -21.76 13.09
N ILE A 249 -0.61 -20.95 13.72
CA ILE A 249 -0.06 -19.75 13.07
C ILE A 249 0.74 -20.16 11.83
N ALA A 250 1.55 -21.20 11.93
CA ALA A 250 2.31 -21.73 10.80
C ALA A 250 1.42 -22.30 9.69
N GLU A 251 0.27 -22.90 10.03
CA GLU A 251 -0.73 -23.37 9.06
C GLU A 251 -1.39 -22.21 8.32
N LEU A 252 -1.79 -21.15 9.04
CA LEU A 252 -2.28 -19.92 8.40
C LEU A 252 -1.23 -19.31 7.48
N LEU A 253 0.01 -19.16 7.96
CA LEU A 253 1.10 -18.59 7.18
C LEU A 253 1.40 -19.42 5.93
N LYS A 254 1.37 -20.75 6.06
CA LYS A 254 1.52 -21.66 4.92
C LYS A 254 0.44 -21.42 3.87
N LYS A 255 -0.82 -21.31 4.29
CA LYS A 255 -1.93 -21.10 3.37
C LYS A 255 -1.85 -19.72 2.69
N ILE A 256 -1.50 -18.67 3.44
CA ILE A 256 -1.20 -17.33 2.88
C ILE A 256 -0.09 -17.42 1.83
N LYS A 257 1.01 -18.13 2.12
CA LYS A 257 2.10 -18.30 1.16
C LYS A 257 1.64 -19.02 -0.11
N GLU A 258 0.94 -20.14 0.03
CA GLU A 258 0.47 -20.93 -1.11
C GLU A 258 -0.39 -20.08 -2.05
N ASP A 259 -1.31 -19.29 -1.50
CA ASP A 259 -2.14 -18.40 -2.31
C ASP A 259 -1.33 -17.21 -2.85
N ALA A 260 -0.39 -16.65 -2.07
CA ALA A 260 0.48 -15.57 -2.52
C ALA A 260 1.37 -15.95 -3.69
N CYS A 261 1.92 -17.17 -3.70
CA CYS A 261 2.74 -17.65 -4.78
C CYS A 261 1.97 -17.73 -6.12
N PHE A 262 0.63 -17.69 -6.10
CA PHE A 262 -0.21 -17.60 -7.28
C PHE A 262 -0.71 -16.18 -7.57
N TYR A 263 -1.14 -15.43 -6.55
CA TYR A 263 -1.80 -14.13 -6.77
C TYR A 263 -0.89 -12.90 -6.68
N ASP A 264 0.07 -12.88 -5.74
CA ASP A 264 0.98 -11.73 -5.55
C ASP A 264 2.22 -12.16 -4.73
N PRO A 265 3.20 -12.82 -5.38
CA PRO A 265 4.37 -13.32 -4.68
C PRO A 265 5.29 -12.19 -4.19
N PHE A 266 5.29 -11.04 -4.86
CA PHE A 266 6.19 -9.92 -4.55
C PHE A 266 5.84 -9.28 -3.20
N THR A 267 4.56 -8.97 -2.98
CA THR A 267 4.12 -8.41 -1.70
C THR A 267 4.39 -9.35 -0.52
N TYR A 268 4.20 -10.66 -0.71
CA TYR A 268 4.54 -11.65 0.31
C TYR A 268 6.05 -11.72 0.57
N ASN A 269 6.87 -11.71 -0.48
CA ASN A 269 8.32 -11.78 -0.39
C ASN A 269 8.92 -10.60 0.40
N ASP A 270 8.38 -9.40 0.21
CA ASP A 270 8.79 -8.22 0.98
C ASP A 270 8.32 -8.31 2.43
N TRP A 271 7.07 -8.70 2.67
CA TRP A 271 6.52 -8.80 4.02
C TRP A 271 7.20 -9.87 4.88
N ILE A 272 7.48 -11.05 4.32
CA ILE A 272 8.04 -12.19 5.07
C ILE A 272 9.47 -11.92 5.58
N ILE A 273 10.20 -11.01 4.92
CA ILE A 273 11.48 -10.48 5.40
C ILE A 273 11.30 -9.75 6.74
N GLY A 274 10.26 -8.93 6.87
CA GLY A 274 9.93 -8.25 8.12
C GLY A 274 9.59 -9.23 9.26
N VAL A 275 8.87 -10.31 8.94
CA VAL A 275 8.56 -11.38 9.91
C VAL A 275 9.84 -12.08 10.38
N ARG A 276 10.75 -12.44 9.47
CA ARG A 276 12.06 -13.02 9.81
C ARG A 276 12.83 -12.12 10.77
N ASP A 277 12.96 -10.84 10.42
CA ASP A 277 13.78 -9.91 11.18
C ASP A 277 13.24 -9.70 12.60
N GLU A 278 11.92 -9.62 12.75
CA GLU A 278 11.28 -9.48 14.06
C GLU A 278 11.36 -10.78 14.88
N LEU A 279 11.27 -11.97 14.26
CA LEU A 279 11.54 -13.25 14.92
C LEU A 279 12.98 -13.31 15.48
N MET A 280 13.97 -12.91 14.67
CA MET A 280 15.38 -12.88 15.10
C MET A 280 15.60 -11.89 16.24
N LYS A 281 15.07 -10.68 16.11
CA LYS A 281 15.16 -9.62 17.13
C LYS A 281 14.57 -10.04 18.48
N ARG A 282 13.51 -10.85 18.47
CA ARG A 282 12.85 -11.37 19.68
C ARG A 282 13.40 -12.72 20.15
N ASN A 283 14.43 -13.23 19.48
CA ASN A 283 15.04 -14.53 19.76
C ASN A 283 14.03 -15.69 19.70
N MET A 284 13.06 -15.62 18.78
CA MET A 284 12.04 -16.67 18.55
C MET A 284 12.59 -17.76 17.60
N ILE A 285 13.75 -18.31 17.95
CA ILE A 285 14.52 -19.22 17.08
C ILE A 285 13.82 -20.56 16.87
N ASP A 286 13.06 -21.05 17.85
CA ASP A 286 12.31 -22.31 17.71
C ASP A 286 11.23 -22.20 16.62
N PHE A 287 10.42 -21.13 16.65
CA PHE A 287 9.41 -20.87 15.61
C PHE A 287 10.07 -20.70 14.23
N TRP A 288 11.17 -19.95 14.18
CA TRP A 288 11.95 -19.80 12.94
C TRP A 288 12.35 -21.15 12.36
N ARG A 289 13.01 -22.00 13.16
CA ARG A 289 13.54 -23.28 12.69
C ARG A 289 12.43 -24.28 12.33
N GLU A 290 11.49 -24.48 13.23
CA GLU A 290 10.47 -25.55 13.14
C GLU A 290 9.31 -25.20 12.20
N HIS A 291 9.10 -23.91 11.89
CA HIS A 291 7.97 -23.48 11.09
C HIS A 291 8.35 -22.66 9.86
N ILE A 292 9.28 -21.69 9.96
CA ILE A 292 9.66 -20.93 8.77
C ILE A 292 10.64 -21.72 7.90
N VAL A 293 11.72 -22.23 8.49
CA VAL A 293 12.75 -22.95 7.74
C VAL A 293 12.25 -24.32 7.33
N GLU A 294 11.85 -25.18 8.29
CA GLU A 294 11.49 -26.58 8.00
C GLU A 294 10.33 -26.73 7.00
N LYS A 295 9.35 -25.81 7.05
CA LYS A 295 8.19 -25.83 6.13
C LYS A 295 8.38 -24.93 4.90
N GLU A 296 9.58 -24.40 4.68
CA GLU A 296 9.91 -23.50 3.57
C GLU A 296 8.95 -22.30 3.43
N LEU A 297 8.56 -21.64 4.53
CA LEU A 297 7.63 -20.50 4.52
C LEU A 297 8.29 -19.15 4.19
N GLY A 298 9.52 -19.16 3.69
CA GLY A 298 10.18 -17.96 3.17
C GLY A 298 9.66 -17.54 1.80
N PRO A 299 10.38 -16.65 1.09
CA PRO A 299 9.95 -16.09 -0.20
C PRO A 299 9.48 -17.15 -1.20
N CYS A 300 8.41 -16.82 -1.94
CA CYS A 300 8.02 -17.51 -3.17
C CYS A 300 9.13 -17.36 -4.22
N TRP A 301 9.37 -18.43 -4.97
CA TRP A 301 10.36 -18.53 -6.04
C TRP A 301 9.97 -19.66 -7.00
N ALA A 302 10.80 -19.97 -7.98
CA ALA A 302 10.47 -20.89 -9.08
C ALA A 302 10.06 -22.32 -8.67
N ARG A 303 10.26 -22.69 -7.39
CA ARG A 303 9.80 -23.97 -6.85
C ARG A 303 8.30 -24.01 -6.58
N ASP A 304 7.75 -22.90 -6.11
CA ASP A 304 6.41 -22.82 -5.55
C ASP A 304 5.52 -21.78 -6.24
N SER A 305 6.08 -21.02 -7.19
CA SER A 305 5.37 -20.01 -7.97
C SER A 305 5.80 -20.06 -9.44
N ASP A 306 4.83 -19.91 -10.34
CA ASP A 306 5.02 -19.82 -11.79
C ASP A 306 5.44 -18.41 -12.27
N TYR A 307 5.48 -17.43 -11.37
CA TYR A 307 6.01 -16.09 -11.64
C TYR A 307 7.53 -16.06 -11.82
N PHE A 308 8.24 -17.12 -11.42
CA PHE A 308 9.70 -17.16 -11.41
C PHE A 308 10.22 -18.36 -12.22
N ASP A 309 11.34 -18.17 -12.89
CA ASP A 309 12.03 -19.19 -13.67
C ASP A 309 13.21 -19.78 -12.88
N ASP A 310 13.32 -21.11 -12.82
CA ASP A 310 14.34 -21.80 -12.02
C ASP A 310 15.75 -21.74 -12.62
N MET A 311 15.87 -21.29 -13.88
CA MET A 311 17.12 -21.05 -14.60
C MET A 311 17.60 -19.61 -14.48
N GLU A 312 16.69 -18.62 -14.45
CA GLU A 312 17.04 -17.20 -14.49
C GLU A 312 17.00 -16.54 -13.10
N ASP A 313 16.05 -16.92 -12.24
CA ASP A 313 15.82 -16.25 -10.97
C ASP A 313 16.64 -16.83 -9.80
N PRO A 314 17.18 -15.97 -8.91
CA PRO A 314 17.98 -16.42 -7.79
C PRO A 314 17.13 -17.14 -6.73
N LYS A 315 17.59 -18.32 -6.30
CA LYS A 315 16.98 -19.04 -5.17
C LYS A 315 17.13 -18.23 -3.87
N PRO A 316 16.10 -18.11 -3.02
CA PRO A 316 16.13 -17.24 -1.83
C PRO A 316 16.90 -17.88 -0.65
N LYS A 317 18.11 -18.41 -0.89
CA LYS A 317 18.92 -19.11 0.11
C LYS A 317 19.28 -18.21 1.29
N GLU A 318 19.62 -16.96 1.01
CA GLU A 318 20.06 -15.99 2.00
C GLU A 318 18.97 -15.68 3.03
N PHE A 319 17.69 -15.77 2.65
CA PHE A 319 16.58 -15.57 3.57
C PHE A 319 16.65 -16.55 4.76
N TYR A 320 17.05 -17.80 4.52
CA TYR A 320 17.05 -18.86 5.53
C TYR A 320 18.33 -18.91 6.38
N ASN A 321 19.38 -18.17 6.01
CA ASN A 321 20.71 -18.22 6.64
C ASN A 321 20.79 -17.42 7.95
N TYR A 322 19.81 -17.62 8.83
CA TYR A 322 19.67 -16.95 10.13
C TYR A 322 19.42 -17.98 11.24
N GLY A 323 19.75 -17.63 12.49
CA GLY A 323 19.50 -18.51 13.65
C GLY A 323 20.25 -19.85 13.59
N GLY A 324 21.38 -19.91 12.87
CA GLY A 324 22.15 -21.12 12.63
C GLY A 324 21.48 -22.12 11.67
N CYS A 325 20.47 -21.68 10.92
CA CYS A 325 19.79 -22.47 9.91
C CYS A 325 20.34 -22.19 8.51
N GLU A 326 20.01 -23.07 7.58
CA GLU A 326 20.26 -22.92 6.14
C GLU A 326 18.97 -23.25 5.39
N ALA A 327 18.86 -22.79 4.15
CA ALA A 327 17.73 -23.14 3.29
C ALA A 327 17.60 -24.67 3.16
N PRO A 328 16.40 -25.26 3.34
CA PRO A 328 16.21 -26.72 3.25
C PRO A 328 16.71 -27.30 1.92
N PHE A 329 16.58 -26.52 0.86
CA PHE A 329 17.00 -26.85 -0.50
C PHE A 329 18.46 -26.56 -0.84
N ALA A 330 19.23 -26.01 0.09
CA ALA A 330 20.68 -25.89 -0.11
C ALA A 330 21.33 -27.28 -0.24
N LYS A 331 20.76 -28.31 0.42
CA LYS A 331 21.29 -29.68 0.45
C LYS A 331 20.92 -30.54 -0.75
N GLU A 332 19.97 -30.11 -1.58
CA GLU A 332 19.51 -30.90 -2.73
C GLU A 332 20.50 -30.87 -3.92
N ASN A 333 21.43 -29.92 -3.92
CA ASN A 333 22.46 -29.77 -4.97
C ASN A 333 23.78 -30.54 -4.67
N GLU A 334 23.84 -31.37 -3.63
CA GLU A 334 25.03 -32.17 -3.27
C GLU A 334 24.92 -33.67 -3.67
N LYS A 335 24.02 -34.03 -4.59
CA LYS A 335 23.92 -35.40 -5.12
C LYS A 335 24.21 -35.51 -6.61
#